data_AF-K2MN63-F1
#
_entry.id   AF-K2MN63-F1
#
_cell.length_a   1.000
_cell.length_b   1.000
_cell.length_c   1.000
_cell.angle_alpha   90.00
_cell.angle_beta   90.00
_cell.angle_gamma   90.00
#
_symmetry.space_group_name_H-M   'P 1'
#
loop_
_entity.id
_entity.type
_entity.pdbx_description
1 polymer ?
#
loop_
_entity_poly.entity_id
_entity_poly.type
_entity_poly.pdbx_seq_one_letter_code
_entity_poly.pdbx_strand_id
1 'polypeptide(L)'
;DKPGMHGPKATLDELSSVLVPEKDGGVLSRVGVVDYSIGKGVAPGVFVVADMSHPRISERMEDLKMGKGPYFTFHRPYHLTSLEVPLTCARVVLYGKADMVPLDKPVAEVCAVAKKDMQPGETLDAIGEYCYRAWIMTVPEARASRAIPCGLLQGGTVTKPIRKGELITSDNAAPPAGSKIAELRARQDKLVYG
;
A
#
# COMPACT_ATOMS: atom_id res chain seq x y z
N ASP A 1 9.92 1.08 -0.80
CA ASP A 1 11.13 1.21 -1.62
C ASP A 1 11.15 2.53 -2.37
N LYS A 2 10.08 2.83 -3.12
CA LYS A 2 9.83 4.13 -3.78
C LYS A 2 8.33 4.47 -3.77
N PRO A 3 7.93 5.73 -3.98
CA PRO A 3 6.55 6.10 -4.22
C PRO A 3 5.91 5.26 -5.33
N GLY A 4 4.72 4.73 -5.07
CA GLY A 4 3.99 3.86 -6.01
C GLY A 4 4.42 2.40 -6.06
N MET A 5 5.45 2.00 -5.30
CA MET A 5 6.05 0.64 -5.34
C MET A 5 6.71 0.33 -6.70
N HIS A 6 7.27 -0.86 -6.85
CA HIS A 6 7.86 -1.31 -8.12
C HIS A 6 6.84 -1.91 -9.07
N GLY A 7 5.98 -2.81 -8.57
CA GLY A 7 5.04 -3.54 -9.41
C GLY A 7 5.69 -4.34 -10.55
N PRO A 8 6.79 -5.09 -10.31
CA PRO A 8 7.52 -5.76 -11.39
C PRO A 8 6.67 -6.84 -12.08
N LYS A 9 7.06 -7.18 -13.31
CA LYS A 9 6.59 -8.39 -13.97
C LYS A 9 7.23 -9.59 -13.29
N ALA A 10 6.43 -10.34 -12.52
CA ALA A 10 6.88 -11.53 -11.81
C ALA A 10 5.70 -12.48 -11.57
N THR A 11 5.84 -13.72 -12.00
CA THR A 11 4.98 -14.85 -11.66
C THR A 11 5.26 -15.34 -10.23
N LEU A 12 4.43 -16.25 -9.71
CA LEU A 12 4.59 -16.81 -8.36
C LEU A 12 6.00 -17.39 -8.11
N ASP A 13 6.54 -18.12 -9.08
CA ASP A 13 7.84 -18.80 -8.97
C ASP A 13 9.04 -17.83 -9.07
N GLU A 14 8.81 -16.59 -9.49
CA GLU A 14 9.83 -15.55 -9.66
C GLU A 14 9.90 -14.58 -8.46
N LEU A 15 8.94 -14.64 -7.53
CA LEU A 15 8.85 -13.63 -6.45
C LEU A 15 10.11 -13.59 -5.58
N SER A 16 10.68 -14.75 -5.23
CA SER A 16 11.86 -14.84 -4.37
C SER A 16 13.19 -14.55 -5.08
N SER A 17 13.17 -14.27 -6.38
CA SER A 17 14.34 -13.78 -7.13
C SER A 17 14.18 -12.33 -7.61
N VAL A 18 12.94 -11.85 -7.79
CA VAL A 18 12.66 -10.50 -8.28
C VAL A 18 12.43 -9.51 -7.13
N LEU A 19 11.57 -9.84 -6.17
CA LEU A 19 11.21 -8.95 -5.06
C LEU A 19 12.14 -9.16 -3.85
N VAL A 20 13.44 -9.06 -4.11
CA VAL A 20 14.55 -9.15 -3.14
C VAL A 20 15.51 -7.98 -3.36
N PRO A 21 16.51 -7.76 -2.48
CA PRO A 21 17.48 -6.67 -2.64
C PRO A 21 18.26 -6.70 -3.97
N GLU A 22 18.58 -5.53 -4.51
CA GLU A 22 19.40 -5.38 -5.74
C GLU A 22 20.77 -6.05 -5.63
N LYS A 23 21.39 -6.02 -4.44
CA LYS A 23 22.67 -6.71 -4.18
C LYS A 23 22.59 -8.24 -4.40
N ASP A 24 21.39 -8.80 -4.36
CA ASP A 24 21.11 -10.23 -4.53
C ASP A 24 20.42 -10.51 -5.89
N GLY A 25 20.38 -9.51 -6.79
CA GLY A 25 19.83 -9.62 -8.14
C GLY A 25 18.35 -9.24 -8.30
N GLY A 26 17.69 -8.78 -7.23
CA GLY A 26 16.30 -8.31 -7.28
C GLY A 26 16.17 -6.83 -7.64
N VAL A 27 15.00 -6.24 -7.36
CA VAL A 27 14.68 -4.84 -7.69
C VAL A 27 14.63 -3.91 -6.48
N LEU A 28 14.75 -4.43 -5.25
CA LEU A 28 14.52 -3.63 -4.05
C LEU A 28 15.80 -2.95 -3.56
N SER A 29 15.74 -1.65 -3.24
CA SER A 29 16.87 -0.96 -2.62
C SER A 29 17.14 -1.44 -1.18
N ARG A 30 16.13 -2.04 -0.51
CA ARG A 30 16.22 -2.54 0.86
C ARG A 30 15.23 -3.67 1.16
N VAL A 31 15.49 -4.41 2.25
CA VAL A 31 14.54 -5.36 2.85
C VAL A 31 13.44 -4.64 3.65
N GLY A 32 12.35 -5.36 3.97
CA GLY A 32 11.25 -4.84 4.81
C GLY A 32 10.37 -3.84 4.07
N VAL A 33 9.87 -4.24 2.89
CA VAL A 33 9.03 -3.41 2.03
C VAL A 33 7.68 -4.09 1.77
N VAL A 34 6.70 -3.28 1.34
CA VAL A 34 5.49 -3.76 0.67
C VAL A 34 5.64 -3.48 -0.82
N ASP A 35 5.29 -4.47 -1.65
CA ASP A 35 5.26 -4.35 -3.11
C ASP A 35 4.22 -5.34 -3.67
N TYR A 36 3.96 -5.27 -4.97
CA TYR A 36 3.04 -6.17 -5.67
C TYR A 36 3.68 -6.70 -6.95
N SER A 37 3.11 -7.73 -7.57
CA SER A 37 3.61 -8.24 -8.85
C SER A 37 2.53 -8.24 -9.93
N ILE A 38 2.99 -8.17 -11.19
CA ILE A 38 2.16 -8.35 -12.38
C ILE A 38 2.58 -9.67 -13.04
N GLY A 39 1.85 -10.74 -12.77
CA GLY A 39 2.16 -12.05 -13.32
C GLY A 39 1.17 -13.15 -12.94
N LYS A 40 1.34 -14.33 -13.54
CA LYS A 40 0.48 -15.50 -13.32
C LYS A 40 0.75 -16.12 -11.94
N GLY A 41 -0.30 -16.61 -11.30
CA GLY A 41 -0.20 -17.54 -10.15
C GLY A 41 -0.23 -16.87 -8.77
N VAL A 42 -0.02 -15.56 -8.68
CA VAL A 42 -0.05 -14.86 -7.38
C VAL A 42 -1.48 -14.57 -6.93
N ALA A 43 -2.31 -14.03 -7.83
CA ALA A 43 -3.71 -13.72 -7.56
C ALA A 43 -4.64 -14.90 -7.95
N PRO A 44 -5.70 -15.17 -7.16
CA PRO A 44 -6.05 -14.56 -5.89
C PRO A 44 -5.12 -15.00 -4.75
N GLY A 45 -4.94 -14.16 -3.74
CA GLY A 45 -4.10 -14.50 -2.59
C GLY A 45 -3.14 -13.40 -2.17
N VAL A 46 -2.20 -13.79 -1.31
CA VAL A 46 -1.13 -12.92 -0.78
C VAL A 46 0.16 -13.72 -0.63
N PHE A 47 1.30 -13.04 -0.62
CA PHE A 47 2.61 -13.67 -0.45
C PHE A 47 3.49 -12.93 0.56
N VAL A 48 4.51 -13.63 1.06
CA VAL A 48 5.67 -13.07 1.76
C VAL A 48 6.92 -13.72 1.19
N VAL A 49 7.93 -12.92 0.86
CA VAL A 49 9.28 -13.40 0.57
C VAL A 49 10.12 -13.24 1.83
N ALA A 50 10.70 -14.34 2.33
CA ALA A 50 11.46 -14.35 3.57
C ALA A 50 12.91 -14.81 3.34
N ASP A 51 13.84 -14.16 4.02
CA ASP A 51 15.26 -14.50 4.05
C ASP A 51 15.54 -15.56 5.13
N MET A 52 16.13 -16.68 4.72
CA MET A 52 16.57 -17.79 5.57
C MET A 52 18.10 -17.91 5.61
N SER A 53 18.78 -16.78 5.87
CA SER A 53 20.25 -16.65 5.82
C SER A 53 21.05 -17.62 6.70
N HIS A 54 20.46 -18.29 7.70
CA HIS A 54 21.17 -19.35 8.41
C HIS A 54 21.34 -20.60 7.51
N PRO A 55 22.57 -21.08 7.23
CA PRO A 55 22.81 -22.12 6.21
C PRO A 55 21.95 -23.38 6.38
N ARG A 56 21.84 -23.90 7.60
CA ARG A 56 21.00 -25.08 7.90
C ARG A 56 19.51 -24.87 7.63
N ILE A 57 19.00 -23.64 7.81
CA ILE A 57 17.60 -23.33 7.53
C ILE A 57 17.39 -23.26 6.02
N SER A 58 18.28 -22.58 5.30
CA SER A 58 18.26 -22.56 3.83
C SER A 58 18.33 -23.96 3.23
N GLU A 59 19.28 -24.79 3.68
CA GLU A 59 19.42 -26.21 3.29
C GLU A 59 18.11 -26.98 3.52
N ARG A 60 17.49 -26.84 4.69
CA ARG A 60 16.22 -27.50 5.01
C ARG A 60 15.08 -27.04 4.09
N MET A 61 15.02 -25.76 3.76
CA MET A 61 13.98 -25.23 2.87
C MET A 61 14.15 -25.74 1.43
N GLU A 62 15.39 -25.87 0.96
CA GLU A 62 15.71 -26.48 -0.33
C GLU A 62 15.35 -27.98 -0.37
N ASP A 63 15.70 -28.75 0.67
CA ASP A 63 15.33 -30.16 0.81
C ASP A 63 13.80 -30.37 0.68
N LEU A 64 13.03 -29.46 1.29
CA LEU A 64 11.56 -29.45 1.27
C LEU A 64 10.97 -28.93 -0.04
N LYS A 65 11.80 -28.55 -1.02
CA LYS A 65 11.39 -28.03 -2.33
C LYS A 65 10.62 -26.71 -2.24
N MET A 66 10.92 -25.91 -1.24
CA MET A 66 10.30 -24.58 -1.05
C MET A 66 10.86 -23.50 -1.98
N GLY A 67 11.91 -23.81 -2.74
CA GLY A 67 12.62 -22.88 -3.62
C GLY A 67 14.12 -23.05 -3.51
N LYS A 68 14.87 -22.04 -3.94
CA LYS A 68 16.34 -21.95 -3.80
C LYS A 68 16.68 -20.76 -2.91
N GLY A 69 17.55 -20.96 -1.94
CA GLY A 69 17.89 -19.95 -0.96
C GLY A 69 18.73 -18.78 -1.49
N PRO A 70 18.89 -17.73 -0.68
CA PRO A 70 18.42 -17.63 0.71
C PRO A 70 16.96 -17.16 0.85
N TYR A 71 16.32 -16.74 -0.25
CA TYR A 71 14.96 -16.18 -0.24
C TYR A 71 13.92 -17.22 -0.65
N PHE A 72 12.84 -17.33 0.13
CA PHE A 72 11.76 -18.29 -0.11
C PHE A 72 10.39 -17.61 -0.11
N THR A 73 9.51 -18.05 -1.01
CA THR A 73 8.14 -17.53 -1.15
C THR A 73 7.16 -18.34 -0.31
N PHE A 74 6.39 -17.67 0.55
CA PHE A 74 5.23 -18.21 1.24
C PHE A 74 3.97 -17.63 0.63
N HIS A 75 3.07 -18.47 0.13
CA HIS A 75 1.87 -18.06 -0.60
C HIS A 75 0.61 -18.59 0.07
N ARG A 76 -0.38 -17.72 0.27
CA ARG A 76 -1.76 -18.10 0.57
C ARG A 76 -2.58 -17.91 -0.71
N PRO A 77 -2.93 -18.98 -1.44
CA PRO A 77 -3.52 -18.89 -2.79
C PRO A 77 -5.02 -18.55 -2.80
N TYR A 78 -5.51 -17.88 -1.76
CA TYR A 78 -6.91 -17.48 -1.66
C TYR A 78 -7.11 -16.36 -0.62
N HIS A 79 -8.15 -15.58 -0.84
CA HIS A 79 -8.84 -14.80 0.17
C HIS A 79 -10.34 -14.78 -0.18
N LEU A 80 -11.22 -14.98 0.79
CA LEU A 80 -12.66 -15.10 0.58
C LEU A 80 -13.43 -13.80 0.90
N THR A 81 -12.70 -12.69 0.93
CA THR A 81 -13.24 -11.33 1.10
C THR A 81 -14.22 -11.23 2.27
N SER A 82 -15.49 -10.91 2.00
CA SER A 82 -16.54 -10.77 3.00
C SER A 82 -16.82 -12.06 3.77
N LEU A 83 -16.57 -13.23 3.18
CA LEU A 83 -16.82 -14.53 3.82
C LEU A 83 -15.84 -14.84 4.97
N GLU A 84 -14.68 -14.17 5.04
CA GLU A 84 -13.75 -14.32 6.16
C GLU A 84 -14.06 -13.39 7.33
N VAL A 85 -14.84 -12.31 7.12
CA VAL A 85 -15.17 -11.32 8.16
C VAL A 85 -15.86 -11.93 9.40
N PRO A 86 -16.79 -12.89 9.28
CA PRO A 86 -17.39 -13.55 10.45
C PRO A 86 -16.36 -14.24 11.37
N LEU A 87 -15.22 -14.69 10.81
CA LEU A 87 -14.15 -15.28 11.60
C LEU A 87 -13.48 -14.24 12.49
N THR A 88 -13.30 -13.01 12.00
CA THR A 88 -12.84 -11.87 12.83
C THR A 88 -13.85 -11.56 13.93
N CYS A 89 -15.15 -11.51 13.62
CA CYS A 89 -16.18 -11.27 14.63
C CYS A 89 -16.15 -12.32 15.75
N ALA A 90 -16.04 -13.60 15.39
CA ALA A 90 -15.91 -14.69 16.36
C ALA A 90 -14.64 -14.52 17.21
N ARG A 91 -13.49 -14.19 16.61
CA ARG A 91 -12.23 -14.01 17.35
C ARG A 91 -12.26 -12.80 18.29
N VAL A 92 -12.89 -11.71 17.88
CA VAL A 92 -13.05 -10.51 18.72
C VAL A 92 -13.95 -10.82 19.91
N VAL A 93 -15.13 -11.40 19.69
CA VAL A 93 -16.12 -11.61 20.76
C VAL A 93 -15.71 -12.74 21.70
N LEU A 94 -15.21 -13.86 21.16
CA LEU A 94 -14.90 -15.05 21.97
C LEU A 94 -13.53 -14.97 22.62
N TYR A 95 -12.56 -14.29 21.99
CA TYR A 95 -11.16 -14.32 22.42
C TYR A 95 -10.55 -12.93 22.63
N GLY A 96 -11.31 -11.84 22.47
CA GLY A 96 -10.78 -10.48 22.62
C GLY A 96 -9.66 -10.15 21.62
N LYS A 97 -9.61 -10.84 20.47
CA LYS A 97 -8.49 -10.78 19.53
C LYS A 97 -8.90 -10.11 18.22
N ALA A 98 -8.26 -9.00 17.89
CA ALA A 98 -8.33 -8.38 16.57
C ALA A 98 -7.42 -9.13 15.58
N ASP A 99 -7.85 -9.21 14.31
CA ASP A 99 -7.05 -9.86 13.25
C ASP A 99 -5.97 -8.94 12.66
N MET A 100 -6.22 -7.63 12.63
CA MET A 100 -5.26 -6.62 12.17
C MET A 100 -5.55 -5.27 12.83
N VAL A 101 -4.51 -4.56 13.26
CA VAL A 101 -4.60 -3.19 13.80
C VAL A 101 -3.47 -2.34 13.21
N PRO A 102 -3.66 -1.02 13.05
CA PRO A 102 -2.57 -0.12 12.68
C PRO A 102 -1.54 0.01 13.81
N LEU A 103 -0.31 0.37 13.46
CA LEU A 103 0.67 0.86 14.43
C LEU A 103 0.27 2.27 14.92
N ASP A 104 0.74 2.66 16.10
CA ASP A 104 0.50 4.00 16.68
C ASP A 104 0.98 5.14 15.77
N LYS A 105 2.07 4.88 15.01
CA LYS A 105 2.63 5.81 14.03
C LYS A 105 2.58 5.19 12.64
N PRO A 106 1.77 5.74 11.71
CA PRO A 106 1.75 5.29 10.33
C PRO A 106 3.11 5.47 9.66
N VAL A 107 3.48 4.52 8.79
CA VAL A 107 4.74 4.55 8.02
C VAL A 107 4.53 4.87 6.54
N ALA A 108 3.29 4.74 6.06
CA ALA A 108 2.88 5.04 4.69
C ALA A 108 1.60 5.87 4.68
N GLU A 109 1.42 6.64 3.62
CA GLU A 109 0.22 7.43 3.33
C GLU A 109 -0.30 7.05 1.94
N VAL A 110 -1.60 6.84 1.81
CA VAL A 110 -2.24 6.68 0.50
C VAL A 110 -2.56 8.08 -0.02
N CYS A 111 -1.73 8.59 -0.91
CA CYS A 111 -1.90 9.87 -1.60
C CYS A 111 -2.67 9.67 -2.92
N ALA A 112 -2.79 10.72 -3.73
CA ALA A 112 -3.45 10.63 -5.03
C ALA A 112 -2.72 11.38 -6.14
N VAL A 113 -2.82 10.85 -7.36
CA VAL A 113 -2.28 11.43 -8.59
C VAL A 113 -3.41 11.66 -9.58
N ALA A 114 -3.40 12.81 -10.26
CA ALA A 114 -4.37 13.18 -11.27
C ALA A 114 -4.30 12.26 -12.51
N LYS A 115 -5.47 11.84 -13.02
CA LYS A 115 -5.61 11.03 -14.25
C LYS A 115 -5.88 11.87 -15.51
N LYS A 116 -6.31 13.12 -15.32
CA LYS A 116 -6.54 14.11 -16.37
C LYS A 116 -6.09 15.49 -15.90
N ASP A 117 -5.93 16.41 -16.84
CA ASP A 117 -5.76 17.83 -16.52
C ASP A 117 -7.07 18.36 -15.91
N MET A 118 -6.96 19.25 -14.91
CA MET A 118 -8.08 19.86 -14.20
C MET A 118 -7.80 21.34 -13.93
N GLN A 119 -8.85 22.15 -13.96
CA GLN A 119 -8.82 23.59 -13.75
C GLN A 119 -9.40 23.97 -12.38
N PRO A 120 -9.02 25.13 -11.82
CA PRO A 120 -9.61 25.66 -10.60
C PRO A 120 -11.14 25.71 -10.65
N GLY A 121 -11.79 25.29 -9.58
CA GLY A 121 -13.25 25.20 -9.46
C GLY A 121 -13.84 23.85 -9.87
N GLU A 122 -13.10 22.99 -10.57
CA GLU A 122 -13.55 21.63 -10.84
C GLU A 122 -13.67 20.82 -9.54
N THR A 123 -14.62 19.89 -9.52
CA THR A 123 -14.83 18.97 -8.41
C THR A 123 -14.09 17.66 -8.66
N LEU A 124 -13.34 17.20 -7.67
CA LEU A 124 -12.75 15.87 -7.64
C LEU A 124 -13.86 14.84 -7.44
N ASP A 125 -13.93 13.89 -8.35
CA ASP A 125 -14.94 12.83 -8.38
C ASP A 125 -14.58 11.71 -7.36
N ALA A 126 -14.86 10.44 -7.63
CA ALA A 126 -14.53 9.35 -6.71
C ALA A 126 -13.34 8.48 -7.17
N ILE A 127 -12.75 7.74 -6.22
CA ILE A 127 -11.85 6.62 -6.57
C ILE A 127 -12.61 5.61 -7.42
N GLY A 128 -12.00 5.22 -8.53
CA GLY A 128 -12.63 4.36 -9.55
C GLY A 128 -13.23 5.12 -10.73
N GLU A 129 -13.30 6.46 -10.67
CA GLU A 129 -13.90 7.29 -11.73
C GLU A 129 -12.86 7.93 -12.65
N TYR A 130 -12.80 9.25 -12.82
CA TYR A 130 -12.04 9.92 -13.88
C TYR A 130 -10.94 10.86 -13.40
N CYS A 131 -11.09 11.55 -12.26
CA CYS A 131 -10.17 12.64 -11.89
C CYS A 131 -8.83 12.14 -11.32
N TYR A 132 -8.83 11.11 -10.47
CA TYR A 132 -7.61 10.68 -9.76
C TYR A 132 -7.50 9.17 -9.51
N ARG A 133 -6.30 8.75 -9.09
CA ARG A 133 -5.98 7.39 -8.63
C ARG A 133 -5.09 7.45 -7.39
N ALA A 134 -5.17 6.41 -6.56
CA ALA A 134 -4.33 6.27 -5.37
C ALA A 134 -2.83 6.12 -5.72
N TRP A 135 -1.97 6.56 -4.80
CA TRP A 135 -0.53 6.50 -4.90
C TRP A 135 0.11 6.38 -3.51
N ILE A 136 0.73 5.25 -3.20
CA ILE A 136 1.36 5.06 -1.89
C ILE A 136 2.68 5.84 -1.80
N MET A 137 2.88 6.54 -0.69
CA MET A 137 4.12 7.25 -0.36
C MET A 137 4.50 6.92 1.08
N THR A 138 5.77 7.11 1.44
CA THR A 138 6.11 7.11 2.87
C THR A 138 5.49 8.34 3.55
N VAL A 139 5.16 8.24 4.84
CA VAL A 139 4.62 9.41 5.57
C VAL A 139 5.54 10.64 5.50
N PRO A 140 6.87 10.53 5.65
CA PRO A 140 7.77 11.68 5.51
C PRO A 140 7.68 12.36 4.14
N GLU A 141 7.70 11.58 3.04
CA GLU A 141 7.56 12.13 1.69
C GLU A 141 6.20 12.79 1.48
N ALA A 142 5.11 12.13 1.88
CA ALA A 142 3.75 12.66 1.75
C ALA A 142 3.59 13.99 2.50
N ARG A 143 4.14 14.10 3.72
CA ARG A 143 4.11 15.33 4.52
C ARG A 143 4.96 16.43 3.88
N ALA A 144 6.16 16.11 3.43
CA ALA A 144 7.03 17.07 2.74
C ALA A 144 6.38 17.64 1.47
N SER A 145 5.64 16.79 0.74
CA SER A 145 4.87 17.18 -0.45
C SER A 145 3.50 17.78 -0.15
N ARG A 146 3.09 17.86 1.13
CA ARG A 146 1.74 18.30 1.55
C ARG A 146 0.62 17.54 0.83
N ALA A 147 0.85 16.26 0.57
CA ALA A 147 -0.08 15.40 -0.15
C ALA A 147 -1.37 15.25 0.65
N ILE A 148 -2.52 15.36 -0.02
CA ILE A 148 -3.80 15.12 0.64
C ILE A 148 -4.03 13.60 0.67
N PRO A 149 -4.36 13.03 1.85
CA PRO A 149 -4.74 11.63 1.93
C PRO A 149 -5.92 11.33 1.00
N CYS A 150 -5.77 10.31 0.15
CA CYS A 150 -6.68 9.99 -0.94
C CYS A 150 -8.13 9.81 -0.48
N GLY A 151 -8.34 9.28 0.73
CA GLY A 151 -9.67 9.07 1.32
C GLY A 151 -10.42 10.38 1.66
N LEU A 152 -9.80 11.54 1.53
CA LEU A 152 -10.41 12.85 1.79
C LEU A 152 -10.83 13.60 0.51
N LEU A 153 -10.55 13.05 -0.67
CA LEU A 153 -10.62 13.81 -1.92
C LEU A 153 -11.99 13.80 -2.60
N GLN A 154 -12.86 12.84 -2.31
CA GLN A 154 -14.16 12.75 -2.97
C GLN A 154 -15.02 13.97 -2.67
N GLY A 155 -15.48 14.67 -3.71
CA GLY A 155 -16.21 15.93 -3.58
C GLY A 155 -15.32 17.14 -3.24
N GLY A 156 -14.00 16.96 -3.23
CA GLY A 156 -13.04 18.04 -3.04
C GLY A 156 -13.00 19.01 -4.22
N THR A 157 -12.43 20.18 -4.02
CA THR A 157 -12.35 21.24 -5.04
C THR A 157 -10.92 21.43 -5.51
N VAL A 158 -10.72 21.52 -6.81
CA VAL A 158 -9.45 21.93 -7.42
C VAL A 158 -9.26 23.43 -7.19
N THR A 159 -8.15 23.83 -6.57
CA THR A 159 -7.88 25.23 -6.18
C THR A 159 -6.82 25.88 -7.08
N LYS A 160 -6.00 25.09 -7.77
CA LYS A 160 -5.04 25.52 -8.81
C LYS A 160 -5.06 24.52 -9.97
N PRO A 161 -4.60 24.89 -11.19
CA PRO A 161 -4.51 23.92 -12.27
C PRO A 161 -3.69 22.69 -11.86
N ILE A 162 -4.19 21.49 -12.15
CA ILE A 162 -3.52 20.21 -11.88
C ILE A 162 -3.32 19.48 -13.21
N ARG A 163 -2.10 19.10 -13.53
CA ARG A 163 -1.80 18.30 -14.75
C ARG A 163 -2.01 16.82 -14.50
N LYS A 164 -2.34 16.06 -15.55
CA LYS A 164 -2.31 14.61 -15.53
C LYS A 164 -0.94 14.11 -15.05
N GLY A 165 -0.94 13.23 -14.05
CA GLY A 165 0.28 12.71 -13.44
C GLY A 165 0.81 13.54 -12.26
N GLU A 166 0.23 14.72 -12.00
CA GLU A 166 0.59 15.55 -10.86
C GLU A 166 -0.02 15.01 -9.55
N LEU A 167 0.71 15.20 -8.45
CA LEU A 167 0.26 14.86 -7.09
C LEU A 167 -0.83 15.83 -6.64
N ILE A 168 -1.86 15.32 -5.98
CA ILE A 168 -2.90 16.14 -5.37
C ILE A 168 -2.49 16.52 -3.95
N THR A 169 -2.34 17.82 -3.71
CA THR A 169 -1.77 18.38 -2.48
C THR A 169 -2.65 19.51 -1.95
N SER A 170 -2.39 19.96 -0.72
CA SER A 170 -3.08 21.12 -0.14
C SER A 170 -2.89 22.41 -0.94
N ASP A 171 -1.90 22.44 -1.83
CA ASP A 171 -1.57 23.64 -2.60
C ASP A 171 -2.39 23.75 -3.89
N ASN A 172 -2.97 22.64 -4.37
CA ASN A 172 -3.73 22.57 -5.62
C ASN A 172 -5.16 21.99 -5.48
N ALA A 173 -5.51 21.44 -4.32
CA ALA A 173 -6.87 21.00 -4.03
C ALA A 173 -7.25 21.19 -2.54
N ALA A 174 -8.55 21.09 -2.25
CA ALA A 174 -9.10 21.12 -0.91
C ALA A 174 -10.14 20.00 -0.72
N PRO A 175 -10.13 19.26 0.40
CA PRO A 175 -11.21 18.34 0.77
C PRO A 175 -12.57 19.05 0.88
N PRO A 176 -13.71 18.35 0.73
CA PRO A 176 -15.02 18.95 0.92
C PRO A 176 -15.21 19.48 2.34
N ALA A 177 -15.82 20.67 2.44
CA ALA A 177 -16.16 21.26 3.73
C ALA A 177 -17.15 20.39 4.51
N GLY A 178 -17.01 20.34 5.84
CA GLY A 178 -17.91 19.56 6.71
C GLY A 178 -17.71 18.04 6.66
N SER A 179 -16.67 17.54 5.98
CA SER A 179 -16.38 16.12 5.90
C SER A 179 -16.01 15.51 7.26
N LYS A 180 -16.79 14.51 7.70
CA LYS A 180 -16.53 13.82 8.97
C LYS A 180 -15.19 13.08 8.97
N ILE A 181 -14.81 12.46 7.85
CA ILE A 181 -13.52 11.78 7.73
C ILE A 181 -12.35 12.77 7.80
N ALA A 182 -12.51 13.98 7.25
CA ALA A 182 -11.51 15.03 7.38
C ALA A 182 -11.39 15.54 8.83
N GLU A 183 -12.50 15.69 9.55
CA GLU A 183 -12.50 16.04 10.99
C GLU A 183 -11.77 14.97 11.82
N LEU A 184 -12.08 13.69 11.61
CA LEU A 184 -11.42 12.59 12.32
C LEU A 184 -9.93 12.49 11.96
N ARG A 185 -9.57 12.73 10.69
CA ARG A 185 -8.18 12.79 10.28
C ARG A 185 -7.42 13.92 10.97
N ALA A 186 -7.99 15.11 11.08
CA ALA A 186 -7.37 16.21 11.80
C ALA A 186 -7.13 15.86 13.29
N ARG A 187 -8.07 15.14 13.93
CA ARG A 187 -7.88 14.62 15.29
C ARG A 187 -6.76 13.58 15.37
N GLN A 188 -6.67 12.69 14.38
CA GLN A 188 -5.58 11.70 14.29
C GLN A 188 -4.24 12.39 14.08
N ASP A 189 -4.15 13.39 13.22
CA ASP A 189 -2.91 14.14 12.98
C ASP A 189 -2.44 14.80 14.28
N LYS A 190 -3.35 15.45 15.02
CA LYS A 190 -3.04 16.02 16.35
C LYS A 190 -2.58 14.98 17.36
N LEU A 191 -3.21 13.81 17.38
CA LEU A 191 -2.85 12.72 18.30
C LEU A 191 -1.44 12.17 18.01
N VAL A 192 -1.10 12.00 16.74
CA VAL A 192 0.13 11.32 16.31
C VAL A 192 1.32 12.26 16.21
N TYR A 193 1.09 13.52 15.82
CA TYR A 193 2.16 14.47 15.46
C TYR A 193 2.20 15.75 16.31
N GLY A 194 1.23 15.96 17.22
CA GLY A 194 1.08 17.20 18.00
C GLY A 194 0.28 18.27 17.28
#